data_AF-A0A7C6TSD4-F1
#
_entry.id   AF-A0A7C6TSD4-F1
#
_cell.length_a   1.000
_cell.length_b   1.000
_cell.length_c   1.000
_cell.angle_alpha   90.00
_cell.angle_beta   90.00
_cell.angle_gamma   90.00
#
_symmetry.space_group_name_H-M   'P 1'
#
loop_
_entity.id
_entity.type
_entity.pdbx_description
1 polymer ?
#
loop_
_entity_poly.entity_id
_entity_poly.type
_entity_poly.pdbx_seq_one_letter_code
_entity_poly.pdbx_strand_id
1 'polypeptide(L)' 'STQQVLPRVGPDQVRAEVRRMIRQIGVGGGYIVAPTHDIPRDVPPENIVAFVETVQSQ' A
#
# COMPACT_ATOMS: atom_id res chain seq x y z
N SER A 1 6.33 -2.25 5.18
CA SER A 1 6.61 -3.67 4.87
C SER A 1 5.30 -4.37 4.52
N THR A 2 5.25 -5.13 3.42
CA THR A 2 4.05 -5.84 2.96
C THR A 2 3.47 -6.76 4.04
N GLN A 3 4.32 -7.45 4.81
CA GLN A 3 3.91 -8.39 5.87
C GLN A 3 3.41 -7.73 7.16
N GLN A 4 3.56 -6.41 7.27
CA GLN A 4 3.20 -5.65 8.46
C GLN A 4 1.93 -4.83 8.25
N VAL A 5 1.77 -4.25 7.06
CA VAL A 5 0.66 -3.33 6.80
C VAL A 5 -0.52 -4.11 6.23
N LEU A 6 -0.36 -4.74 5.06
CA LEU A 6 -1.47 -5.38 4.37
C LEU A 6 -2.21 -6.46 5.20
N PRO A 7 -1.57 -7.32 6.00
CA PRO A 7 -2.30 -8.33 6.78
C PRO A 7 -2.73 -7.86 8.18
N ARG A 8 -2.23 -6.74 8.72
CA ARG A 8 -2.41 -6.41 10.15
C ARG A 8 -3.25 -5.17 10.44
N VAL A 9 -3.43 -4.27 9.47
CA VAL A 9 -4.17 -3.02 9.68
C VAL A 9 -5.44 -2.98 8.83
N GLY A 10 -6.38 -2.08 9.16
CA GLY A 10 -7.61 -1.93 8.38
C GLY A 10 -7.40 -1.13 7.07
N PRO A 11 -8.38 -1.17 6.15
CA PRO A 11 -8.29 -0.51 4.84
C PRO A 11 -7.88 0.97 4.91
N ASP A 12 -8.45 1.76 5.83
CA ASP A 12 -8.13 3.19 5.93
C ASP A 12 -6.68 3.45 6.37
N GLN A 13 -6.14 2.58 7.21
CA GLN A 13 -4.73 2.62 7.61
C GLN A 13 -3.82 2.21 6.44
N VAL A 14 -4.24 1.24 5.61
CA VAL A 14 -3.54 0.91 4.34
C VAL A 14 -3.49 2.14 3.44
N ARG A 15 -4.63 2.82 3.20
CA ARG A 15 -4.68 4.04 2.38
C ARG A 15 -3.76 5.14 2.93
N ALA A 16 -3.77 5.34 4.24
CA ALA A 16 -2.93 6.33 4.89
C ALA A 16 -1.43 6.03 4.71
N GLU A 17 -1.04 4.78 4.87
CA GLU A 17 0.35 4.33 4.74
C GLU A 17 0.87 4.40 3.30
N VAL A 18 0.05 3.98 2.32
CA VAL A 18 0.38 4.10 0.89
C VAL A 18 0.58 5.56 0.51
N ARG A 19 -0.35 6.45 0.91
CA ARG A 19 -0.20 7.89 0.67
C ARG A 19 1.04 8.47 1.35
N ARG A 20 1.39 8.00 2.55
CA ARG A 20 2.62 8.42 3.25
C ARG A 20 3.86 8.04 2.44
N MET A 21 3.92 6.80 1.96
CA MET A 21 5.03 6.29 1.14
C MET A 21 5.18 7.07 -0.16
N ILE A 22 4.09 7.30 -0.90
CA ILE A 22 4.10 8.09 -2.14
C ILE A 22 4.65 9.49 -1.88
N ARG A 23 4.17 10.18 -0.83
CA ARG A 23 4.62 11.54 -0.50
C ARG A 23 6.10 11.60 -0.08
N GLN A 24 6.59 10.59 0.63
CA GLN A 24 7.95 10.62 1.19
C GLN A 24 9.00 10.12 0.20
N ILE A 25 8.68 9.10 -0.60
CA ILE A 25 9.63 8.44 -1.50
C ILE A 25 9.47 8.93 -2.94
N GLY A 26 8.25 9.29 -3.35
CA GLY A 26 7.98 9.80 -4.70
C GLY A 26 8.41 11.24 -4.95
N VAL A 27 9.18 11.84 -4.05
CA VAL A 27 9.70 13.20 -4.22
C VAL A 27 10.62 13.23 -5.45
N GLY A 28 10.33 14.10 -6.41
CA GLY A 28 11.07 14.17 -7.67
C GLY A 28 10.63 13.13 -8.72
N GLY A 29 9.57 12.37 -8.45
CA GLY A 29 9.02 11.38 -9.38
C GLY A 29 9.83 10.09 -9.46
N GLY A 30 9.51 9.23 -10.43
CA GLY A 30 10.24 7.98 -10.70
C GLY A 30 10.01 6.85 -9.69
N TYR A 31 9.23 7.07 -8.63
CA TYR A 31 8.88 6.02 -7.68
C TYR A 31 7.76 5.12 -8.22
N ILE A 32 8.06 3.82 -8.36
CA ILE A 32 7.08 2.80 -8.71
C ILE A 32 6.57 2.16 -7.43
N VAL A 33 5.32 2.42 -7.08
CA VAL A 33 4.68 1.88 -5.87
C VAL A 33 4.33 0.40 -6.09
N ALA A 34 4.89 -0.47 -5.27
CA ALA A 34 4.58 -1.91 -5.28
C ALA A 34 4.83 -2.54 -3.90
N PRO A 35 4.23 -3.70 -3.60
CA PRO A 35 4.63 -4.53 -2.46
C PRO A 35 6.12 -4.90 -2.53
N THR A 36 6.79 -4.99 -1.38
CA THR A 36 8.22 -5.36 -1.30
C THR A 36 8.49 -6.86 -1.51
N HIS A 37 7.44 -7.69 -1.54
CA HIS A 37 7.43 -9.12 -1.84
C HIS A 37 5.99 -9.51 -2.22
N ASP A 38 5.78 -10.75 -2.65
CA ASP A 38 4.46 -11.34 -2.94
C ASP A 38 3.41 -11.05 -1.86
N ILE A 39 2.15 -10.91 -2.26
CA ILE A 39 1.05 -10.72 -1.31
C ILE A 39 0.75 -12.07 -0.62
N PRO A 40 0.90 -12.17 0.71
CA PRO A 40 0.59 -13.40 1.44
C PRO A 40 -0.90 -13.75 1.42
N ARG A 41 -1.21 -15.03 1.62
CA ARG A 41 -2.60 -15.56 1.61
C ARG A 41 -3.50 -15.01 2.71
N ASP A 42 -2.92 -14.51 3.80
CA ASP A 42 -3.62 -13.97 4.97
C ASP A 42 -3.91 -12.47 4.84
N VAL A 43 -3.63 -11.84 3.70
CA VAL A 43 -4.02 -10.46 3.44
C VAL A 43 -5.51 -10.39 3.09
N PRO A 44 -6.33 -9.63 3.85
CA PRO A 44 -7.74 -9.43 3.52
C PRO A 44 -7.93 -8.76 2.14
N PRO A 45 -8.87 -9.22 1.30
CA PRO A 45 -9.09 -8.65 -0.04
C PRO A 45 -9.34 -7.14 -0.05
N GLU A 46 -10.08 -6.63 0.94
CA GLU A 46 -10.37 -5.21 1.12
C GLU A 46 -9.11 -4.36 1.33
N ASN A 47 -8.05 -4.93 1.91
CA ASN A 47 -6.76 -4.26 2.05
C ASN A 47 -6.00 -4.22 0.72
N ILE A 48 -6.14 -5.24 -0.11
CA ILE A 48 -5.59 -5.26 -1.48
C ILE A 48 -6.31 -4.20 -2.33
N VAL A 49 -7.64 -4.16 -2.26
CA VAL A 49 -8.46 -3.15 -2.96
C VAL A 49 -8.08 -1.75 -2.49
N ALA A 50 -8.00 -1.50 -1.18
CA ALA A 50 -7.59 -0.21 -0.64
C ALA A 50 -6.19 0.22 -1.11
N PHE A 51 -5.24 -0.72 -1.19
CA PHE A 51 -3.92 -0.47 -1.76
C PHE A 51 -4.02 -0.05 -3.23
N VAL A 52 -4.69 -0.84 -4.07
CA VAL A 52 -4.81 -0.60 -5.52
C VAL A 52 -5.54 0.72 -5.81
N GLU A 53 -6.69 0.96 -5.16
CA GLU A 53 -7.46 2.20 -5.30
C GLU A 53 -6.60 3.43 -4.95
N THR A 54 -5.85 3.36 -3.85
CA THR A 54 -5.00 4.48 -3.42
C THR A 54 -3.86 4.75 -4.41
N VAL A 55 -3.29 3.69 -5.00
CA VAL A 55 -2.26 3.82 -6.03
C VAL A 55 -2.87 4.37 -7.32
N GLN A 56 -4.08 3.97 -7.70
CA GLN A 56 -4.73 4.49 -8.92
C GLN A 56 -5.18 5.96 -8.78
N SER A 57 -5.45 6.43 -7.56
CA SER A 57 -5.91 7.79 -7.27
C SER A 57 -4.78 8.75 -6.83
N GLN A 58 -3.54 8.47 -7.21
CA GLN A 58 -2.36 9.25 -6.78
C GLN A 58 -2.23 10.62 -7.46
#